data_AF-A0A833RJ39-F1
#
_entry.id   AF-A0A833RJ39-F1
#
_cell.length_a   1.000
_cell.length_b   1.000
_cell.length_c   1.000
_cell.angle_alpha   90.00
_cell.angle_beta   90.00
_cell.angle_gamma   90.00
#
_symmetry.space_group_name_H-M   'P 1'
#
loop_
_entity.id
_entity.type
_entity.pdbx_description
1 polymer ?
#
loop_
_entity_poly.entity_id
_entity_poly.type
_entity_poly.pdbx_seq_one_letter_code
_entity_poly.pdbx_strand_id
1 'polypeptide(L)'
;MAIDSPKATLCSKKKAQDNIAVLPLQDGWGKKHQLFIKWKFLESKAAAYYFHGLILDEGNTEKSHRAAAAALHASEEYEVHNLLKTELRVYIESLKICLEYILPELKAR
;
A
#
# COMPACT_ATOMS: atom_id res chain seq x y z
N MET A 1 13.14 -6.18 22.98
CA MET A 1 12.67 -5.91 21.59
C MET A 1 11.16 -5.84 21.62
N ALA A 2 10.58 -4.69 21.32
CA ALA A 2 9.13 -4.54 21.27
C ALA A 2 8.61 -5.27 20.04
N ILE A 3 7.86 -6.35 20.27
CA ILE A 3 7.16 -7.10 19.24
C ILE A 3 5.97 -6.22 18.84
N ASP A 4 6.02 -5.62 17.65
CA ASP A 4 4.88 -4.90 17.10
C ASP A 4 3.71 -5.87 16.98
N SER A 5 2.74 -5.69 17.88
CA SER A 5 1.53 -6.51 17.91
C SER A 5 0.77 -6.32 16.59
N PRO A 6 0.23 -7.39 15.98
CA PRO A 6 -0.66 -7.28 14.82
C PRO A 6 -1.83 -6.31 15.04
N LYS A 7 -2.27 -6.15 16.31
CA LYS A 7 -3.28 -5.17 16.72
C LYS A 7 -2.78 -3.73 16.62
N ALA A 8 -1.51 -3.47 16.92
CA ALA A 8 -0.91 -2.15 16.81
C ALA A 8 -0.84 -1.70 15.34
N THR A 9 -0.42 -2.60 14.43
CA THR A 9 -0.40 -2.34 12.98
C THR A 9 -1.80 -2.20 12.37
N LEU A 10 -2.80 -2.90 12.90
CA LEU A 10 -4.20 -2.73 12.50
C LEU A 10 -4.78 -1.40 13.00
N CYS A 11 -4.44 -1.01 14.22
CA CYS A 11 -4.88 0.25 14.84
C CYS A 11 -4.32 1.48 14.10
N SER A 12 -3.03 1.47 13.75
CA SER A 12 -2.40 2.58 13.00
C SER A 12 -2.96 2.73 11.58
N LYS A 13 -3.29 1.62 10.89
CA LYS A 13 -4.01 1.68 9.60
C LYS A 13 -5.40 2.29 9.73
N LYS A 14 -6.18 1.80 10.71
CA LYS A 14 -7.53 2.28 10.95
C LYS A 14 -7.50 3.77 11.24
N LYS A 15 -6.59 4.20 12.12
CA LYS A 15 -6.37 5.61 12.45
C LYS A 15 -5.98 6.48 11.25
N ALA A 16 -5.11 5.99 10.35
CA ALA A 16 -4.75 6.73 9.14
C ALA A 16 -5.91 6.83 8.13
N GLN A 17 -6.69 5.76 7.95
CA GLN A 17 -7.89 5.75 7.12
C GLN A 17 -8.98 6.67 7.68
N ASP A 18 -9.23 6.58 8.98
CA ASP A 18 -10.23 7.37 9.68
C ASP A 18 -9.86 8.86 9.66
N ASN A 19 -8.57 9.20 9.85
CA ASN A 19 -8.10 10.60 9.83
C ASN A 19 -8.24 11.26 8.44
N ILE A 20 -8.08 10.50 7.35
CA ILE A 20 -8.28 11.04 6.00
C ILE A 20 -9.74 11.21 5.63
N ALA A 21 -10.63 10.39 6.20
CA ALA A 21 -12.07 10.58 6.02
C ALA A 21 -12.58 11.88 6.69
N VAL A 22 -11.82 12.44 7.64
CA VAL A 22 -12.17 13.65 8.40
C VAL A 22 -11.63 14.93 7.76
N LEU A 23 -10.69 14.84 6.80
CA LEU A 23 -10.16 16.01 6.12
C LEU A 23 -11.12 16.47 5.00
N PRO A 24 -11.51 17.76 4.95
CA PRO A 24 -12.36 18.31 3.90
C PRO A 24 -11.51 18.49 2.64
N LEU A 25 -11.17 17.38 1.99
CA LEU A 25 -10.46 17.37 0.73
C LEU A 25 -11.48 17.65 -0.37
N GLN A 26 -11.21 18.67 -1.20
CA GLN A 26 -12.01 18.96 -2.40
C GLN A 26 -12.25 17.67 -3.21
N ASP A 27 -13.45 17.55 -3.78
CA ASP A 27 -13.91 16.33 -4.43
C ASP A 27 -12.87 15.77 -5.42
N GLY A 28 -12.61 14.46 -5.31
CA GLY A 28 -11.57 13.74 -6.07
C GLY A 28 -10.23 13.57 -5.32
N TRP A 29 -9.77 14.58 -4.58
CA TRP A 29 -8.48 14.50 -3.86
C TRP A 29 -8.50 13.49 -2.71
N GLY A 30 -9.61 13.41 -1.95
CA GLY A 30 -9.75 12.45 -0.86
C GLY A 30 -9.62 11.00 -1.32
N LYS A 31 -10.28 10.66 -2.43
CA LYS A 31 -10.23 9.32 -3.02
C LYS A 31 -8.83 8.97 -3.56
N LYS A 32 -8.16 9.92 -4.21
CA LYS A 32 -6.77 9.74 -4.65
C LYS A 32 -5.83 9.44 -3.47
N HIS A 33 -5.93 10.20 -2.38
CA HIS A 33 -5.09 9.99 -1.20
C HIS A 33 -5.35 8.63 -0.54
N GLN A 34 -6.62 8.22 -0.43
CA GLN A 34 -6.97 6.89 0.09
C GLN A 34 -6.38 5.76 -0.79
N LEU A 35 -6.46 5.91 -2.12
CA LEU A 35 -5.85 4.95 -3.05
C LEU A 35 -4.33 4.92 -2.94
N PHE A 36 -3.68 6.09 -2.81
CA PHE A 36 -2.23 6.19 -2.62
C PHE A 36 -1.77 5.50 -1.34
N ILE A 37 -2.45 5.73 -0.22
CA ILE A 37 -2.11 5.08 1.06
C ILE A 37 -2.32 3.58 0.99
N LYS A 38 -3.42 3.14 0.37
CA LYS A 38 -3.66 1.71 0.16
C LYS A 38 -2.53 1.07 -0.67
N TRP A 39 -2.09 1.73 -1.73
CA TRP A 39 -0.97 1.27 -2.56
C TRP A 39 0.32 1.18 -1.75
N LYS A 40 0.74 2.26 -1.07
CA LYS A 40 1.96 2.26 -0.26
C LYS A 40 1.94 1.26 0.88
N PHE A 41 0.76 1.04 1.47
CA PHE A 41 0.60 -0.01 2.47
C PHE A 41 0.81 -1.41 1.88
N LEU A 42 0.24 -1.71 0.71
CA LEU A 42 0.42 -3.00 0.04
C LEU A 42 1.89 -3.21 -0.38
N GLU A 43 2.54 -2.16 -0.90
CA GLU A 43 3.95 -2.18 -1.32
C GLU A 43 4.86 -2.51 -0.14
N SER A 44 4.65 -1.82 0.98
CA SER A 44 5.39 -2.08 2.22
C SER A 44 5.13 -3.48 2.77
N LYS A 45 3.90 -4.01 2.61
CA LYS A 45 3.56 -5.36 3.08
C LYS A 45 4.25 -6.44 2.25
N ALA A 46 4.30 -6.28 0.92
CA ALA A 46 5.04 -7.18 0.04
C ALA A 46 6.53 -7.20 0.43
N ALA A 47 7.16 -6.02 0.50
CA ALA A 47 8.56 -5.89 0.89
C ALA A 47 8.86 -6.53 2.26
N ALA A 48 7.98 -6.36 3.25
CA ALA A 48 8.15 -6.98 4.57
C ALA A 48 8.15 -8.51 4.50
N TYR A 49 7.24 -9.12 3.72
CA TYR A 49 7.23 -10.58 3.53
C TYR A 49 8.47 -11.07 2.77
N TYR A 50 8.90 -10.33 1.76
CA TYR A 50 10.11 -10.65 1.00
C TYR A 50 11.34 -10.70 1.91
N PHE A 51 11.64 -9.62 2.65
CA PHE A 51 12.78 -9.58 3.55
C PHE A 51 12.66 -10.58 4.69
N HIS A 52 11.45 -10.83 5.20
CA HIS A 52 11.23 -11.87 6.19
C HIS A 52 11.56 -13.26 5.64
N GLY A 53 11.18 -13.55 4.40
CA GLY A 53 11.55 -14.78 3.70
C GLY A 53 13.05 -14.96 3.56
N LEU A 54 13.77 -13.91 3.14
CA LEU A 54 15.23 -13.94 3.04
C LEU A 54 15.90 -14.24 4.39
N ILE A 55 15.46 -13.58 5.47
CA ILE A 55 16.00 -13.82 6.82
C ILE A 55 15.72 -15.24 7.31
N LEU A 56 14.53 -15.79 6.99
CA LEU A 56 14.19 -17.16 7.36
C LEU A 56 15.02 -18.19 6.59
N ASP A 57 15.37 -17.91 5.35
CA ASP A 57 16.11 -18.83 4.50
C ASP A 57 17.57 -19.00 4.96
N GLU A 58 18.11 -18.03 5.70
CA GLU A 58 19.43 -18.13 6.35
C GLU A 58 19.46 -19.19 7.48
N GLY A 59 18.30 -19.65 7.95
CA GLY A 59 18.22 -20.66 9.00
C GLY A 59 18.54 -22.08 8.49
N ASN A 60 19.32 -22.85 9.23
CA ASN A 60 19.79 -24.19 8.83
C ASN A 60 18.77 -25.34 9.03
N THR A 61 17.47 -25.05 9.11
CA THR A 61 16.45 -26.08 9.35
C THR A 61 15.48 -26.19 8.19
N GLU A 62 15.03 -27.40 7.90
CA GLU A 62 13.98 -27.63 6.90
C GLU A 62 12.69 -26.85 7.23
N LYS A 63 12.42 -26.62 8.53
CA LYS A 63 11.32 -25.76 8.98
C LYS A 63 11.52 -24.28 8.60
N SER A 64 12.73 -23.73 8.75
CA SER A 64 13.02 -22.34 8.40
C SER A 64 12.93 -22.10 6.90
N HIS A 65 13.45 -23.03 6.08
CA HIS A 65 13.31 -22.95 4.61
C HIS A 65 11.85 -23.04 4.15
N ARG A 66 11.03 -23.92 4.73
CA ARG A 66 9.59 -23.96 4.43
C ARG A 66 8.87 -22.66 4.79
N ALA A 67 9.23 -22.07 5.93
CA ALA A 67 8.68 -20.78 6.35
C ALA A 67 9.14 -19.64 5.42
N ALA A 68 10.38 -19.67 4.94
CA ALA A 68 10.91 -18.74 3.94
C ALA A 68 10.12 -18.82 2.63
N ALA A 69 9.91 -20.03 2.10
CA ALA A 69 9.12 -20.24 0.88
C ALA A 69 7.69 -19.70 1.02
N ALA A 70 7.03 -19.93 2.16
CA ALA A 70 5.70 -19.39 2.42
C ALA A 70 5.68 -17.85 2.49
N ALA A 71 6.70 -17.23 3.09
CA ALA A 71 6.81 -15.78 3.16
C ALA A 71 7.09 -15.15 1.78
N LEU A 72 7.98 -15.75 0.99
CA LEU A 72 8.26 -15.30 -0.37
C LEU A 72 7.03 -15.41 -1.28
N HIS A 73 6.30 -16.52 -1.20
CA HIS A 73 5.04 -16.68 -1.93
C HIS A 73 4.00 -15.61 -1.54
N ALA A 74 3.87 -15.33 -0.24
CA ALA A 74 2.98 -14.26 0.22
C ALA A 74 3.39 -12.88 -0.32
N SER A 75 4.69 -12.59 -0.46
CA SER A 75 5.18 -11.35 -1.08
C SER A 75 4.72 -11.24 -2.54
N GLU A 76 4.91 -12.29 -3.33
CA GLU A 76 4.53 -12.34 -4.74
C GLU A 76 3.03 -12.10 -4.95
N GLU A 77 2.18 -12.66 -4.09
CA GLU A 77 0.73 -12.43 -4.14
C GLU A 77 0.35 -10.95 -3.94
N TYR A 78 1.07 -10.23 -3.06
CA TYR A 78 0.85 -8.79 -2.89
C TYR A 78 1.35 -8.00 -4.10
N GLU A 79 2.48 -8.39 -4.69
CA GLU A 79 3.12 -7.69 -5.80
C GLU A 79 2.35 -7.84 -7.12
N VAL A 80 2.08 -9.08 -7.55
CA VAL A 80 1.52 -9.37 -8.88
C VAL A 80 0.07 -8.89 -9.02
N HIS A 81 -0.77 -9.13 -8.01
CA HIS A 81 -2.21 -8.90 -8.15
C HIS A 81 -2.67 -7.52 -7.68
N ASN A 82 -1.96 -6.92 -6.71
CA ASN A 82 -2.48 -5.77 -5.99
C ASN A 82 -1.74 -4.46 -6.29
N LEU A 83 -0.42 -4.46 -6.49
CA LEU A 83 0.33 -3.23 -6.71
C LEU A 83 0.03 -2.58 -8.05
N LEU A 84 0.22 -3.30 -9.17
CA LEU A 84 0.00 -2.75 -10.51
C LEU A 84 -1.42 -2.21 -10.71
N LYS A 85 -2.42 -2.91 -10.17
CA LYS A 85 -3.83 -2.52 -10.26
C LYS A 85 -4.16 -1.28 -9.41
N THR A 86 -3.53 -1.11 -8.25
CA THR A 86 -3.74 0.09 -7.43
C THR A 86 -2.93 1.27 -7.94
N GLU A 87 -1.70 1.06 -8.41
CA GLU A 87 -0.85 2.08 -9.02
C GLU A 87 -1.52 2.71 -10.25
N LEU A 88 -2.00 1.89 -11.19
CA LEU A 88 -2.71 2.38 -12.36
C LEU A 88 -3.98 3.18 -11.97
N ARG A 89 -4.70 2.77 -10.92
CA ARG A 89 -5.86 3.51 -10.41
C ARG A 89 -5.48 4.85 -9.81
N VAL A 90 -4.38 4.94 -9.05
CA VAL A 90 -3.86 6.20 -8.53
C VAL A 90 -3.49 7.14 -9.68
N TYR A 91 -2.87 6.61 -10.73
CA TYR A 91 -2.52 7.38 -11.92
C TYR A 91 -3.75 7.90 -12.66
N ILE A 92 -4.76 7.04 -12.90
CA ILE A 92 -6.02 7.42 -13.55
C ILE A 92 -6.77 8.48 -12.75
N GLU A 93 -6.93 8.32 -11.44
CA GLU A 93 -7.63 9.32 -10.63
C GLU A 93 -6.82 10.63 -10.53
N SER A 94 -5.49 10.57 -10.60
CA SER A 94 -4.65 11.76 -10.74
C SER A 94 -4.90 12.50 -12.05
N LEU A 95 -4.98 11.77 -13.17
CA LEU A 95 -5.31 12.36 -14.48
C LEU A 95 -6.71 12.96 -14.51
N LYS A 96 -7.71 12.31 -13.88
CA LYS A 96 -9.07 12.85 -13.76
C LYS A 96 -9.09 14.18 -13.00
N ILE A 97 -8.39 14.26 -11.86
CA ILE A 97 -8.28 15.51 -11.10
C ILE A 97 -7.65 16.61 -11.97
N CYS A 98 -6.59 16.31 -12.71
CA CYS A 98 -5.96 17.27 -13.62
C CYS A 98 -6.92 17.75 -14.73
N LEU A 99 -7.71 16.83 -15.32
CA LEU A 99 -8.67 17.16 -16.38
C LEU A 99 -9.86 17.98 -15.87
N GLU A 100 -10.40 17.64 -14.70
CA GLU A 100 -11.60 18.28 -14.14
C GLU A 100 -11.29 19.65 -13.52
N TYR A 101 -10.15 19.81 -12.86
CA TYR A 101 -9.88 21.02 -12.07
C TYR A 101 -8.78 21.91 -12.66
N ILE A 102 -7.70 21.33 -13.19
CA ILE A 102 -6.54 22.12 -13.66
C ILE A 102 -6.73 22.58 -15.10
N LEU A 103 -7.31 21.75 -15.96
CA LEU A 103 -7.49 22.08 -17.38
C LEU A 103 -8.42 23.30 -17.61
N PRO A 104 -9.54 23.47 -16.88
CA PRO A 104 -10.36 24.67 -17.01
C PRO A 104 -9.64 25.94 -16.55
N GLU A 105 -8.86 25.88 -15.47
CA GLU A 105 -8.04 27.01 -15.01
C GLU A 105 -6.96 27.41 -16.02
N LEU A 106 -6.35 26.44 -16.69
CA LEU A 106 -5.36 26.69 -17.75
C LEU A 106 -5.97 27.25 -19.02
N LYS A 107 -7.22 26.89 -19.36
CA LYS A 107 -7.95 27.44 -20.52
C LYS A 107 -8.51 28.84 -20.30
N ALA A 108 -8.64 29.26 -19.04
CA ALA A 108 -9.13 30.58 -18.65
C ALA A 108 -8.03 31.65 -18.60
N ARG A 109 -6.77 31.28 -18.85
CA ARG A 109 -5.61 32.17 -18.98
C ARG A 109 -5.22 32.31 -20.45
#